data_AF-A0A8D8HGH5-F1
#
_entry.id   AF-A0A8D8HGH5-F1
#
_cell.length_a   1.000
_cell.length_b   1.000
_cell.length_c   1.000
_cell.angle_alpha   90.00
_cell.angle_beta   90.00
_cell.angle_gamma   90.00
#
_symmetry.space_group_name_H-M   'P 1'
#
loop_
_entity.id
_entity.type
_entity.pdbx_description
1 polymer ?
#
loop_
_entity_poly.entity_id
_entity_poly.type
_entity_poly.pdbx_seq_one_letter_code
_entity_poly.pdbx_strand_id
1 'polypeptide(L)'
;MQIRRKHGTFRAGLKSLVVEYCSESSVHGVHYFRGSERTWYEKLVWILVFALSVGSCFWLIHEVYHKWSDTPVIVSFAEKSTPVWQIPFPAITICPEVKTSYGEMNFTRQYLNYVGKRAGEQRHD
;
A
#
# COMPACT_ATOMS: atom_id res chain seq x y z
N MET A 1 -3.23 28.46 -2.37
CA MET A 1 -2.73 28.17 -3.73
C MET A 1 -3.89 28.36 -4.71
N GLN A 2 -3.95 29.48 -5.43
CA GLN A 2 -5.07 29.81 -6.33
C GLN A 2 -4.76 29.31 -7.74
N ILE A 3 -5.41 28.22 -8.17
CA ILE A 3 -5.30 27.71 -9.55
C ILE A 3 -6.10 28.65 -10.45
N ARG A 4 -5.40 29.62 -11.05
CA ARG A 4 -5.96 30.59 -11.99
C ARG A 4 -6.17 29.90 -13.35
N ARG A 5 -7.35 29.31 -13.57
CA ARG A 5 -7.74 28.73 -14.88
C ARG A 5 -7.82 29.83 -15.93
N LYS A 6 -6.78 29.99 -16.76
CA LYS A 6 -6.88 30.79 -17.98
C LYS A 6 -7.53 29.93 -19.07
N HIS A 7 -8.73 30.33 -19.52
CA HIS A 7 -9.34 29.81 -20.75
C HIS A 7 -8.54 30.32 -21.97
N GLY A 8 -7.37 29.73 -22.19
CA GLY A 8 -6.71 29.77 -23.49
C GLY A 8 -7.28 28.68 -24.39
N THR A 9 -7.21 28.88 -25.71
CA THR A 9 -7.58 27.89 -26.73
C THR A 9 -7.03 26.50 -26.36
N PHE A 10 -7.78 25.42 -26.61
CA PHE A 10 -7.39 24.05 -26.22
C PHE A 10 -5.94 23.69 -26.59
N ARG A 11 -5.46 24.16 -27.76
CA ARG A 11 -4.06 24.02 -28.21
C ARG A 11 -3.04 24.72 -27.31
N ALA A 12 -3.36 25.92 -26.81
CA ALA A 12 -2.52 26.66 -25.87
C ALA A 12 -2.51 25.98 -24.49
N GLY A 13 -3.66 25.46 -24.05
CA GLY A 13 -3.76 24.65 -22.84
C GLY A 13 -2.92 23.38 -22.92
N LEU A 14 -3.03 22.63 -24.02
CA LEU A 14 -2.25 21.42 -24.24
C LEU A 14 -0.75 21.72 -24.33
N LYS A 15 -0.34 22.78 -25.03
CA LYS A 15 1.06 23.21 -25.06
C LYS A 15 1.58 23.58 -23.66
N SER A 16 0.80 24.30 -22.87
CA SER A 16 1.15 24.64 -21.49
C SER A 16 1.30 23.40 -20.64
N LEU A 17 0.38 22.45 -20.72
CA LEU A 17 0.44 21.18 -19.97
C LEU A 17 1.64 20.33 -20.38
N VAL A 18 1.94 20.25 -21.67
CA VAL A 18 3.13 19.53 -22.15
C VAL A 18 4.41 20.21 -21.66
N VAL A 19 4.50 21.53 -21.73
CA VAL A 19 5.69 22.27 -21.25
C VAL A 19 5.87 22.13 -19.73
N GLU A 20 4.80 22.27 -18.95
CA GLU A 20 4.82 22.12 -17.49
C GLU A 20 5.19 20.67 -17.11
N TYR A 21 4.56 19.68 -17.75
CA TYR A 21 4.86 18.27 -17.53
C TYR A 21 6.31 17.93 -17.92
N CYS A 22 6.80 18.45 -19.05
CA CYS A 22 8.18 18.25 -19.47
C CYS A 22 9.22 18.97 -18.60
N SER A 23 8.81 20.01 -17.86
CA SER A 23 9.67 20.73 -16.91
C SER A 23 9.76 20.01 -15.56
N GLU A 24 8.62 19.54 -15.05
CA GLU A 24 8.51 18.99 -13.69
C GLU A 24 8.65 17.46 -13.64
N SER A 25 8.54 16.78 -14.77
CA SER A 25 8.64 15.32 -14.82
C SER A 25 10.09 14.85 -14.65
N SER A 26 10.30 13.97 -13.68
CA SER A 26 11.55 13.23 -13.45
C SER A 26 11.82 12.14 -14.49
N VAL A 27 10.96 12.02 -15.51
CA VAL A 27 11.13 11.10 -16.62
C VAL A 27 12.43 11.47 -17.36
N HIS A 28 13.45 10.65 -17.14
CA HIS A 28 14.77 10.77 -17.77
C HIS A 28 14.70 10.87 -19.31
N GLY A 29 13.59 10.44 -19.94
CA GLY A 29 13.33 10.51 -21.37
C GLY A 29 13.10 11.93 -21.92
N VAL A 30 12.63 12.90 -21.13
CA VAL A 30 12.29 14.24 -21.65
C VAL A 30 13.54 15.06 -21.98
N HIS A 31 14.68 14.74 -21.37
CA HIS A 31 15.96 15.33 -21.74
C HIS A 31 16.37 14.99 -23.18
N TYR A 32 15.93 13.83 -23.71
CA TYR A 32 16.20 13.43 -25.10
C TYR A 32 15.51 14.33 -26.13
N PHE A 33 14.42 15.01 -25.77
CA PHE A 33 13.77 15.99 -26.65
C PHE A 33 14.62 17.26 -26.86
N ARG A 34 15.58 17.54 -25.96
CA ARG A 34 16.33 18.81 -25.92
C ARG A 34 17.75 18.71 -26.51
N GLY A 35 18.19 17.51 -26.92
CA GLY A 35 19.46 17.32 -27.60
C GLY A 35 19.36 17.73 -29.07
N SER A 36 19.85 18.92 -29.43
CA SER A 36 19.82 19.43 -30.81
C SER A 36 20.72 18.66 -31.79
N GLU A 37 21.60 17.77 -31.30
CA GLU A 37 22.64 17.09 -32.10
C GLU A 37 22.38 15.60 -32.41
N ARG A 38 21.14 15.12 -32.25
CA ARG A 38 20.81 13.70 -32.50
C ARG A 38 19.95 13.46 -33.72
N THR A 39 20.22 12.32 -34.37
CA THR A 39 19.59 11.89 -35.62
C THR A 39 18.06 11.83 -35.48
N TRP A 40 17.36 12.11 -36.58
CA TRP A 40 15.89 12.16 -36.59
C TRP A 40 15.23 10.85 -36.14
N TYR A 41 15.86 9.71 -36.37
CA TYR A 41 15.39 8.40 -35.95
C TYR A 41 15.28 8.27 -34.42
N GLU A 42 16.26 8.78 -33.67
CA GLU A 42 16.26 8.71 -32.21
C GLU A 42 15.08 9.50 -31.63
N LYS A 43 14.78 10.66 -32.21
CA LYS A 43 13.62 11.48 -31.82
C LYS A 43 12.31 10.73 -32.06
N LEU A 44 12.18 10.00 -33.17
CA LEU A 44 10.98 9.20 -33.45
C LEU A 44 10.80 8.06 -32.47
N VAL A 45 11.88 7.35 -32.10
CA VAL A 45 11.81 6.27 -31.11
C VAL A 45 11.31 6.81 -29.77
N TRP A 46 11.82 7.96 -29.31
CA TRP A 46 11.35 8.57 -28.06
C TRP A 46 9.91 9.06 -28.12
N ILE A 47 9.46 9.62 -29.25
CA ILE A 47 8.06 9.98 -29.47
C ILE A 47 7.17 8.74 -29.40
N LEU A 48 7.57 7.64 -30.03
CA LEU A 48 6.82 6.38 -30.02
C LEU A 48 6.73 5.80 -28.61
N VAL A 49 7.84 5.76 -27.87
CA VAL A 49 7.87 5.28 -26.48
C VAL A 49 6.97 6.14 -25.59
N PHE A 50 7.00 7.46 -25.75
CA PHE A 50 6.11 8.36 -25.03
C PHE A 50 4.63 8.13 -25.38
N ALA A 51 4.31 7.98 -26.66
CA ALA A 51 2.95 7.70 -27.12
C ALA A 51 2.43 6.36 -26.60
N LEU A 52 3.25 5.31 -26.61
CA LEU A 52 2.89 4.00 -26.07
C LEU A 52 2.68 4.04 -24.56
N SER A 53 3.49 4.80 -23.82
CA SER A 53 3.31 5.01 -22.38
C SER A 53 1.97 5.69 -22.07
N VAL A 54 1.66 6.81 -22.74
CA VAL A 54 0.39 7.51 -22.57
C VAL A 54 -0.80 6.65 -22.99
N GLY A 55 -0.70 5.94 -24.11
CA GLY A 55 -1.72 5.02 -24.58
C GLY A 55 -2.00 3.89 -23.59
N SER A 56 -0.95 3.32 -23.00
CA SER A 56 -1.07 2.28 -21.97
C SER A 56 -1.75 2.82 -20.71
N CYS A 57 -1.36 4.01 -20.24
CA CYS A 57 -2.03 4.66 -19.11
C CYS A 57 -3.52 4.86 -19.38
N PHE A 58 -3.90 5.34 -20.56
CA PHE A 58 -5.30 5.51 -20.93
C PHE A 58 -6.06 4.18 -20.95
N TRP A 59 -5.46 3.13 -21.50
CA TRP A 59 -6.03 1.78 -21.52
C TRP A 59 -6.29 1.26 -20.10
N LEU A 60 -5.30 1.36 -19.21
CA LEU A 60 -5.45 0.92 -17.81
C LEU A 60 -6.56 1.68 -17.10
N ILE A 61 -6.64 3.01 -17.29
CA ILE A 61 -7.71 3.83 -16.72
C ILE A 61 -9.07 3.39 -17.24
N HIS A 62 -9.18 3.11 -18.55
CA HIS A 62 -10.42 2.65 -19.17
C HIS A 62 -10.86 1.30 -18.59
N GLU A 63 -9.95 0.33 -18.45
CA GLU A 63 -10.23 -0.98 -17.86
C GLU A 63 -10.68 -0.88 -16.39
N VAL A 64 -9.99 -0.06 -15.59
CA VAL A 64 -10.38 0.17 -14.19
C VAL A 64 -11.74 0.84 -14.10
N TYR A 65 -12.01 1.81 -14.98
CA TYR A 65 -13.29 2.49 -15.04
C TYR A 65 -14.42 1.53 -15.43
N HIS A 66 -14.19 0.68 -16.44
CA HIS A 66 -15.15 -0.34 -16.86
C HIS A 66 -15.44 -1.32 -15.73
N LYS A 67 -14.39 -1.84 -15.07
CA LYS A 67 -14.54 -2.73 -13.90
C LYS A 67 -15.30 -2.06 -12.75
N TRP A 68 -15.02 -0.79 -12.48
CA TRP A 68 -15.71 -0.02 -11.44
C TRP A 68 -17.20 0.19 -11.79
N SER A 69 -17.50 0.42 -13.06
CA SER A 69 -18.88 0.54 -13.56
C SER A 69 -19.63 -0.78 -13.49
N ASP A 70 -18.99 -1.90 -13.87
CA ASP A 70 -19.62 -3.23 -13.90
C ASP A 70 -19.76 -3.84 -12.50
N THR A 71 -18.79 -3.58 -11.62
CA THR A 71 -18.75 -4.12 -10.26
C THR A 71 -18.60 -2.98 -9.26
N PRO A 72 -19.66 -2.18 -9.03
CA PRO A 72 -19.62 -1.20 -7.96
C PRO A 72 -19.45 -1.96 -6.64
N VAL A 73 -18.31 -1.75 -5.97
CA VAL A 73 -18.08 -2.27 -4.62
C VAL A 73 -19.01 -1.50 -3.69
N ILE A 74 -20.23 -2.00 -3.55
CA ILE A 74 -21.20 -1.48 -2.59
C ILE A 74 -20.77 -2.01 -1.23
N VAL A 75 -20.17 -1.15 -0.41
CA VAL A 75 -20.00 -1.42 1.02
C VAL A 75 -21.38 -1.39 1.67
N SER A 76 -22.07 -2.53 1.64
CA SER A 76 -23.34 -2.67 2.32
C SER A 76 -23.09 -2.78 3.82
N PHE A 77 -23.19 -1.65 4.53
CA PHE A 77 -23.54 -1.71 5.94
C PHE A 77 -24.97 -2.25 5.98
N ALA A 78 -25.18 -3.39 6.63
CA ALA A 78 -26.52 -3.91 6.83
C ALA A 78 -27.35 -2.85 7.58
N GLU A 79 -28.21 -2.11 6.86
CA GLU A 79 -29.10 -1.09 7.43
C GLU A 79 -30.07 -1.70 8.44
N LYS A 80 -30.35 -3.00 8.27
CA LYS A 80 -31.08 -3.82 9.23
C LYS A 80 -30.08 -4.45 10.19
N SER A 81 -29.95 -3.85 11.37
CA SER A 81 -29.36 -4.54 12.51
C SER A 81 -30.14 -5.84 12.75
N THR A 82 -29.45 -6.96 12.90
CA THR A 82 -30.08 -8.16 13.46
C THR A 82 -30.62 -7.78 14.84
N PRO A 83 -31.91 -7.96 15.12
CA PRO A 83 -32.43 -7.59 16.41
C PRO A 83 -31.73 -8.41 17.51
N VAL A 84 -31.52 -7.81 18.69
CA VAL A 84 -30.63 -8.35 19.74
C VAL A 84 -30.96 -9.80 20.10
N TRP A 85 -32.22 -10.19 20.05
CA TRP A 85 -32.71 -11.54 20.35
C TRP A 85 -32.35 -12.63 19.33
N GLN A 86 -31.91 -12.25 18.12
CA GLN A 86 -31.46 -13.20 17.08
C GLN A 86 -29.93 -13.38 17.06
N ILE A 87 -29.20 -12.61 17.86
CA ILE A 87 -27.74 -12.68 17.95
C ILE A 87 -27.39 -13.82 18.92
N PRO A 88 -26.72 -14.90 18.47
CA PRO A 88 -26.32 -15.97 19.37
C PRO A 88 -25.31 -15.41 20.38
N PHE A 89 -25.40 -15.90 21.62
CA PHE A 89 -24.44 -15.53 22.64
C PHE A 89 -23.03 -15.94 22.18
N PRO A 90 -22.03 -15.04 22.26
CA PRO A 90 -20.70 -15.34 21.77
C PRO A 90 -20.07 -16.49 22.57
N ALA A 91 -19.12 -17.18 21.95
CA ALA A 91 -18.29 -18.13 22.67
C ALA A 91 -17.46 -17.38 23.72
N ILE A 92 -17.68 -17.69 25.00
CA ILE A 92 -16.84 -17.18 26.10
C ILE A 92 -15.73 -18.17 26.35
N THR A 93 -14.49 -17.70 26.23
CA THR A 93 -13.30 -18.45 26.67
C THR A 93 -12.71 -17.76 27.89
N ILE A 94 -12.58 -18.49 29.00
CA ILE A 94 -11.96 -18.00 30.24
C ILE A 94 -10.56 -18.60 30.34
N CYS A 95 -9.54 -17.75 30.32
CA CYS A 95 -8.16 -18.16 30.54
C CYS A 95 -7.73 -17.75 31.96
N PRO A 96 -7.39 -18.70 32.85
CA PRO A 96 -6.75 -18.35 34.11
C PRO A 96 -5.37 -17.74 33.84
N GLU A 97 -4.97 -16.77 34.66
CA GLU A 97 -3.64 -16.13 34.54
C GLU A 97 -2.50 -17.13 34.80
N VAL A 98 -2.76 -18.15 35.62
CA VAL A 98 -1.81 -19.23 35.89
C VAL A 98 -1.64 -20.10 34.64
N LYS A 99 -0.45 -20.03 34.04
CA LYS A 99 -0.10 -20.78 32.83
C LYS A 99 0.12 -22.27 33.08
N THR A 100 0.28 -22.67 34.33
CA THR A 100 0.73 -24.01 34.72
C THR A 100 0.00 -24.47 35.96
N SER A 101 -0.48 -25.71 35.97
CA SER A 101 -1.11 -26.32 37.14
C SER A 101 -0.06 -26.67 38.20
N TYR A 102 -0.41 -26.46 39.48
CA TYR A 102 0.43 -26.90 40.62
C TYR A 102 0.71 -28.41 40.61
N GLY A 103 -0.20 -29.21 40.05
CA GLY A 103 -0.04 -30.66 39.95
C GLY A 103 1.04 -31.09 38.95
N GLU A 104 1.26 -30.29 37.91
CA GLU A 104 2.25 -30.56 36.86
C GLU A 104 3.60 -29.91 37.18
N MET A 105 3.60 -28.71 37.78
CA MET A 105 4.83 -27.93 37.98
C MET A 105 4.88 -27.30 39.38
N ASN A 106 5.73 -27.86 40.26
CA ASN A 106 5.98 -27.27 41.58
C ASN A 106 7.10 -26.22 41.49
N PHE A 107 6.70 -24.95 41.38
CA PHE A 107 7.63 -23.83 41.25
C PHE A 107 8.64 -23.74 42.40
N THR A 108 8.22 -24.02 43.64
CA THR A 108 9.11 -23.98 44.81
C THR A 108 10.24 -24.99 44.66
N ARG A 109 9.93 -26.23 44.27
CA ARG A 109 10.93 -27.28 44.06
C ARG A 109 11.84 -26.97 42.87
N GLN A 110 11.28 -26.48 41.76
CA GLN A 110 12.04 -26.05 40.59
C GLN A 110 13.03 -24.92 40.96
N TYR A 111 12.56 -23.93 41.70
CA TYR A 111 13.36 -22.79 42.16
C TYR A 111 14.48 -23.23 43.10
N LEU A 112 14.19 -24.07 44.09
CA LEU A 112 15.21 -24.59 45.02
C LEU A 112 16.27 -25.42 44.30
N ASN A 113 15.87 -26.25 43.33
CA ASN A 113 16.82 -27.01 42.50
C ASN A 113 17.71 -26.09 41.65
N TYR A 114 17.15 -25.02 41.07
CA TYR A 114 17.91 -24.03 40.30
C TYR A 114 18.92 -23.29 41.18
N VAL A 115 18.50 -22.81 42.36
CA VAL A 115 19.37 -22.14 43.33
C VAL A 115 20.47 -23.09 43.82
N GLY A 116 20.15 -24.34 44.14
CA GLY A 116 21.12 -25.35 44.56
C GLY A 116 22.18 -25.63 43.50
N LYS A 117 21.80 -25.75 42.22
CA LYS A 117 22.76 -25.89 41.11
C LYS A 117 23.66 -24.66 40.97
N ARG A 118 23.10 -23.45 41.07
CA ARG A 118 23.90 -22.21 41.00
C ARG A 118 24.89 -22.09 42.16
N ALA A 119 24.49 -22.48 43.37
CA ALA A 119 25.38 -22.48 44.53
C ALA A 119 26.49 -23.54 44.42
N GLY A 120 26.22 -24.67 43.75
CA GLY A 120 27.23 -25.69 43.43
C GLY A 120 28.21 -25.25 42.35
N GLU A 121 27.72 -24.60 41.29
CA GLU A 121 28.54 -24.06 40.20
C GLU A 121 29.52 -22.99 40.71
N GLN A 122 29.05 -22.04 41.53
CA GLN A 122 29.89 -21.00 42.14
C GLN A 122 30.92 -21.52 43.16
N ARG A 123 30.86 -22.80 43.53
CA ARG A 123 31.84 -23.42 44.45
C ARG A 123 32.96 -24.15 43.69
N HIS A 124 32.84 -24.30 42.37
CA HIS A 124 33.82 -24.98 41.52
C HIS A 124 34.68 -24.01 40.68
N ASP A 125 34.46 -22.70 40.83
CA ASP A 125 35.35 -21.61 40.42
C ASP A 125 36.19 -21.12 41.62
#